data_AF-A0A950CII5-F1
#
_entry.id   AF-A0A950CII5-F1
#
_cell.length_a   1.000
_cell.length_b   1.000
_cell.length_c   1.000
_cell.angle_alpha   90.00
_cell.angle_beta   90.00
_cell.angle_gamma   90.00
#
_symmetry.space_group_name_H-M   'P 1'
#
loop_
_entity.id
_entity.type
_entity.pdbx_description
1 polymer ?
#
loop_
_entity_poly.entity_id
_entity_poly.type
_entity_poly.pdbx_seq_one_letter_code
_entity_poly.pdbx_strand_id
1 'polypeptide(L)'
;MSYYEWRPYVPVAERRRNAAKELTKLRKNGQTVSPVTITGKVIAGSFWGKSWCTNLERYSDYENRLPRGRTYVRNGSVVDLRIAKGRISAMVSGSDLYTVTISIAPVTAGRWKAICGDCAGTIDSLVELLQGRLAKGVMDRVCREGDGLFPAPKEIKLSCSCPDWADMCKHVAAVLYGIGARLDEKPALLFELRGVDANDLLANAGQEFPLKKAVAATTKVLDDSDVASLFGLEMAEVSSDVPTSPERSQPRKISSGPKTYAGKGAVAYKRRQSKTYKPARNPGNTTRRNNQRKRSI
;
A
#
# COMPACT_ATOMS: atom_id res chain seq x y z
N MET A 1 11.10 -45.82 10.58
CA MET A 1 10.80 -45.06 9.35
C MET A 1 11.63 -43.78 9.38
N SER A 2 12.46 -43.56 8.36
CA SER A 2 13.55 -42.56 8.39
C SER A 2 13.03 -41.13 8.48
N TYR A 3 13.36 -40.45 9.59
CA TYR A 3 13.06 -39.04 9.87
C TYR A 3 13.81 -38.02 8.96
N TYR A 4 14.47 -38.47 7.88
CA TYR A 4 15.36 -37.65 7.04
C TYR A 4 15.07 -37.77 5.54
N GLU A 5 13.82 -38.01 5.13
CA GLU A 5 13.46 -37.93 3.72
C GLU A 5 13.24 -36.46 3.33
N TRP A 6 14.14 -35.91 2.51
CA TRP A 6 13.97 -34.58 1.94
C TRP A 6 12.69 -34.54 1.11
N ARG A 7 11.73 -33.69 1.50
CA ARG A 7 10.49 -33.55 0.74
C ARG A 7 10.81 -33.14 -0.71
N PRO A 8 10.20 -33.78 -1.71
CA PRO A 8 10.44 -33.46 -3.10
C PRO A 8 10.05 -32.01 -3.40
N TYR A 9 10.77 -31.39 -4.33
CA TYR A 9 10.48 -30.03 -4.76
C TYR A 9 9.10 -29.95 -5.41
N VAL A 10 8.22 -29.12 -4.86
CA VAL A 10 6.89 -28.84 -5.43
C VAL A 10 6.97 -27.66 -6.40
N PRO A 11 6.71 -27.84 -7.71
CA PRO A 11 6.71 -26.78 -8.71
C PRO A 11 5.71 -25.67 -8.41
N VAL A 12 6.00 -24.45 -8.85
CA VAL A 12 5.15 -23.25 -8.63
C VAL A 12 3.74 -23.44 -9.19
N ALA A 13 3.61 -24.05 -10.36
CA ALA A 13 2.31 -24.34 -10.97
C ALA A 13 1.47 -25.28 -10.10
N GLU A 14 2.08 -26.25 -9.45
CA GLU A 14 1.40 -27.15 -8.54
C GLU A 14 0.95 -26.44 -7.26
N ARG A 15 1.80 -25.58 -6.68
CA ARG A 15 1.42 -24.75 -5.53
C ARG A 15 0.22 -23.86 -5.83
N ARG A 16 0.17 -23.24 -7.02
CA ARG A 16 -0.97 -22.45 -7.49
C ARG A 16 -2.25 -23.29 -7.57
N ARG A 17 -2.16 -24.51 -8.10
CA ARG A 17 -3.31 -25.44 -8.15
C ARG A 17 -3.78 -25.83 -6.75
N ASN A 18 -2.86 -26.10 -5.83
CA ASN A 18 -3.21 -26.47 -4.46
C ASN A 18 -3.87 -25.29 -3.72
N ALA A 19 -3.31 -24.08 -3.84
CA ALA A 19 -3.92 -22.87 -3.31
C ALA A 19 -5.33 -22.61 -3.90
N ALA A 20 -5.51 -22.81 -5.21
CA ALA A 20 -6.81 -22.69 -5.85
C ALA A 20 -7.83 -23.74 -5.33
N LYS A 21 -7.39 -24.98 -5.11
CA LYS A 21 -8.24 -26.02 -4.48
C LYS A 21 -8.66 -25.60 -3.08
N GLU A 22 -7.73 -25.16 -2.24
CA GLU A 22 -8.05 -24.69 -0.89
C GLU A 22 -9.02 -23.50 -0.91
N LEU A 23 -8.80 -22.52 -1.80
CA LEU A 23 -9.74 -21.42 -2.03
C LEU A 23 -11.15 -21.90 -2.36
N THR A 24 -11.29 -22.86 -3.26
CA THR A 24 -12.60 -23.40 -3.63
C THR A 24 -13.28 -24.14 -2.47
N LYS A 25 -12.52 -24.87 -1.65
CA LYS A 25 -13.04 -25.53 -0.45
C LYS A 25 -13.55 -24.51 0.56
N LEU A 26 -12.76 -23.47 0.86
CA LEU A 26 -13.15 -22.40 1.80
C LEU A 26 -14.43 -21.70 1.35
N ARG A 27 -14.54 -21.38 0.05
CA ARG A 27 -15.76 -20.78 -0.51
C ARG A 27 -16.97 -21.70 -0.43
N LYS A 28 -16.81 -23.00 -0.68
CA LYS A 28 -17.88 -23.99 -0.54
C LYS A 28 -18.36 -24.13 0.91
N ASN A 29 -17.46 -23.96 1.86
CA ASN A 29 -17.80 -23.96 3.29
C ASN A 29 -18.44 -22.65 3.77
N GLY A 30 -18.81 -21.74 2.84
CA GLY A 30 -19.49 -20.47 3.16
C GLY A 30 -18.56 -19.36 3.67
N GLN A 31 -17.23 -19.55 3.59
CA GLN A 31 -16.29 -18.56 4.09
C GLN A 31 -15.99 -17.48 3.03
N THR A 32 -16.17 -16.22 3.40
CA THR A 32 -15.71 -15.08 2.60
C THR A 32 -14.19 -14.98 2.67
N VAL A 33 -13.52 -15.31 1.56
CA VAL A 33 -12.06 -15.29 1.44
C VAL A 33 -11.61 -14.10 0.61
N SER A 34 -10.51 -13.47 1.04
CA SER A 34 -9.86 -12.38 0.33
C SER A 34 -8.42 -12.76 -0.01
N PRO A 35 -8.18 -13.53 -1.09
CA PRO A 35 -6.83 -13.94 -1.49
C PRO A 35 -5.94 -12.75 -1.86
N VAL A 36 -4.62 -12.97 -1.84
CA VAL A 36 -3.64 -12.03 -2.40
C VAL A 36 -3.21 -12.53 -3.76
N THR A 37 -3.49 -11.72 -4.80
CA THR A 37 -3.13 -12.05 -6.18
C THR A 37 -2.11 -11.04 -6.68
N ILE A 38 -0.88 -11.50 -6.94
CA ILE A 38 0.18 -10.63 -7.47
C ILE A 38 0.30 -10.84 -8.98
N THR A 39 0.04 -9.77 -9.74
CA THR A 39 0.20 -9.77 -11.19
C THR A 39 1.59 -9.21 -11.53
N GLY A 40 2.52 -10.09 -11.96
CA GLY A 40 3.86 -9.69 -12.39
C GLY A 40 4.98 -9.97 -11.38
N LYS A 41 6.10 -9.25 -11.51
CA LYS A 41 7.32 -9.47 -10.70
C LYS A 41 7.32 -8.70 -9.38
N VAL A 42 6.67 -7.54 -9.36
CA VAL A 42 6.65 -6.61 -8.23
C VAL A 42 5.53 -7.02 -7.27
N ILE A 43 5.83 -7.08 -5.97
CA ILE A 43 4.85 -7.43 -4.94
C ILE A 43 3.94 -6.24 -4.64
N ALA A 44 4.53 -5.06 -4.50
CA ALA A 44 3.84 -3.81 -4.25
C ALA A 44 4.41 -2.69 -5.13
N GLY A 45 3.53 -2.01 -5.87
CA GLY A 45 3.82 -0.94 -6.81
C GLY A 45 3.48 0.46 -6.28
N SER A 46 2.50 0.59 -5.39
CA SER A 46 2.10 1.90 -4.83
C SER A 46 3.12 2.39 -3.79
N PHE A 47 3.02 3.67 -3.42
CA PHE A 47 3.80 4.21 -2.32
C PHE A 47 3.58 3.38 -1.03
N TRP A 48 2.32 3.20 -0.61
CA TRP A 48 2.00 2.54 0.66
C TRP A 48 2.51 1.11 0.74
N GLY A 49 2.28 0.32 -0.30
CA GLY A 49 2.74 -1.05 -0.34
C GLY A 49 4.26 -1.17 -0.39
N LYS A 50 4.96 -0.29 -1.13
CA LYS A 50 6.43 -0.22 -1.15
C LYS A 50 6.98 0.17 0.21
N SER A 51 6.48 1.24 0.80
CA SER A 51 6.96 1.77 2.08
C SER A 51 6.73 0.75 3.21
N TRP A 52 5.61 0.03 3.18
CA TRP A 52 5.37 -1.11 4.08
C TRP A 52 6.42 -2.22 3.91
N CYS A 53 6.65 -2.68 2.66
CA CYS A 53 7.64 -3.73 2.39
C CYS A 53 9.06 -3.29 2.81
N THR A 54 9.44 -2.04 2.53
CA THR A 54 10.72 -1.46 2.93
C THR A 54 10.86 -1.42 4.45
N ASN A 55 9.80 -1.00 5.16
CA ASN A 55 9.80 -0.98 6.63
C ASN A 55 10.00 -2.37 7.22
N LEU A 56 9.36 -3.40 6.65
CA LEU A 56 9.55 -4.79 7.08
C LEU A 56 10.97 -5.33 6.83
N GLU A 57 11.58 -4.92 5.72
CA GLU A 57 12.91 -5.39 5.30
C GLU A 57 14.05 -4.83 6.16
N ARG A 58 13.81 -3.72 6.87
CA ARG A 58 14.79 -3.12 7.80
C ARG A 58 14.99 -3.93 9.07
N TYR A 59 14.07 -4.86 9.37
CA TYR A 59 14.19 -5.70 10.55
C TYR A 59 15.25 -6.77 10.28
N SER A 60 16.48 -6.49 10.72
CA SER A 60 17.69 -7.31 10.51
C SER A 60 17.47 -8.78 10.84
N ASP A 61 16.65 -9.07 11.85
CA ASP A 61 16.39 -10.42 12.35
C ASP A 61 15.67 -11.31 11.32
N TYR A 62 15.06 -10.71 10.29
CA TYR A 62 14.21 -11.43 9.35
C TYR A 62 14.80 -11.59 7.95
N GLU A 63 15.91 -10.92 7.60
CA GLU A 63 16.45 -10.87 6.23
C GLU A 63 16.59 -12.26 5.58
N ASN A 64 17.12 -13.23 6.33
CA ASN A 64 17.33 -14.60 5.84
C ASN A 64 16.03 -15.40 5.63
N ARG A 65 14.91 -14.94 6.19
CA ARG A 65 13.59 -15.60 6.15
C ARG A 65 12.66 -15.00 5.09
N LEU A 66 12.85 -13.73 4.74
CA LEU A 66 12.01 -12.99 3.79
C LEU A 66 11.97 -13.57 2.36
N PRO A 67 13.08 -14.06 1.75
CA PRO A 67 13.06 -14.55 0.36
C PRO A 67 12.03 -15.65 0.10
N ARG A 68 11.89 -16.60 1.05
CA ARG A 68 10.91 -17.69 0.93
C ARG A 68 9.48 -17.17 1.03
N GLY A 69 9.23 -16.19 1.92
CA GLY A 69 7.94 -15.51 2.02
C GLY A 69 7.56 -14.80 0.72
N ARG A 70 8.51 -14.09 0.09
CA ARG A 70 8.31 -13.45 -1.22
C ARG A 70 7.90 -14.46 -2.30
N THR A 71 8.44 -15.69 -2.28
CA THR A 71 8.03 -16.74 -3.22
C THR A 71 6.59 -17.20 -2.98
N TYR A 72 6.17 -17.36 -1.73
CA TYR A 72 4.82 -17.82 -1.36
C TYR A 72 3.74 -16.79 -1.68
N VAL A 73 4.01 -15.50 -1.48
CA VAL A 73 3.02 -14.49 -1.88
C VAL A 73 2.91 -14.39 -3.41
N ARG A 74 4.03 -14.42 -4.14
CA ARG A 74 4.05 -14.33 -5.62
C ARG A 74 3.42 -15.51 -6.33
N ASN A 75 3.47 -16.70 -5.73
CA ASN A 75 2.84 -17.88 -6.30
C ASN A 75 1.35 -18.01 -5.89
N GLY A 76 0.78 -17.05 -5.17
CA GLY A 76 -0.63 -17.08 -4.75
C GLY A 76 -0.93 -18.06 -3.62
N SER A 77 0.07 -18.38 -2.77
CA SER A 77 -0.14 -19.26 -1.62
C SER A 77 -0.97 -18.60 -0.50
N VAL A 78 -1.06 -17.28 -0.46
CA VAL A 78 -1.88 -16.56 0.53
C VAL A 78 -3.33 -16.54 0.04
N VAL A 79 -4.12 -17.51 0.50
CA VAL A 79 -5.49 -17.76 0.04
C VAL A 79 -6.52 -16.92 0.77
N ASP A 80 -6.21 -16.44 1.97
CA ASP A 80 -7.02 -15.45 2.67
C ASP A 80 -6.12 -14.47 3.39
N LEU A 81 -6.47 -13.19 3.34
CA LEU A 81 -5.83 -12.12 4.08
C LEU A 81 -6.88 -11.07 4.44
N ARG A 82 -7.13 -10.93 5.74
CA ARG A 82 -8.06 -9.98 6.33
C ARG A 82 -7.31 -9.10 7.31
N ILE A 83 -7.48 -7.79 7.14
CA ILE A 83 -6.90 -6.77 8.01
C ILE A 83 -8.07 -6.17 8.78
N ALA A 84 -7.93 -6.12 10.10
CA ALA A 84 -8.85 -5.46 11.02
C ALA A 84 -8.03 -4.65 12.03
N LYS A 85 -8.71 -3.85 12.86
CA LYS A 85 -8.07 -3.06 13.92
C LYS A 85 -7.17 -3.93 14.82
N GLY A 86 -5.87 -3.62 14.79
CA GLY A 86 -4.83 -4.30 15.58
C GLY A 86 -4.57 -5.78 15.24
N ARG A 87 -5.21 -6.34 14.21
CA ARG A 87 -5.11 -7.77 13.91
C ARG A 87 -5.21 -8.06 12.41
N ILE A 88 -4.26 -8.83 11.90
CA ILE A 88 -4.32 -9.48 10.59
C ILE A 88 -4.55 -10.97 10.78
N SER A 89 -5.54 -11.51 10.08
CA SER A 89 -5.81 -12.95 10.01
C SER A 89 -5.65 -13.42 8.57
N ALA A 90 -4.90 -14.49 8.37
CA ALA A 90 -4.59 -15.00 7.04
C ALA A 90 -4.52 -16.52 7.01
N MET A 91 -4.74 -17.07 5.82
CA MET A 91 -4.57 -18.50 5.54
C MET A 91 -3.58 -18.67 4.40
N VAL A 92 -2.60 -19.56 4.59
CA VAL A 92 -1.50 -19.77 3.64
C VAL A 92 -1.42 -21.24 3.27
N SER A 93 -1.56 -21.54 1.98
CA SER A 93 -1.39 -22.87 1.42
C SER A 93 0.10 -23.22 1.32
N GLY A 94 0.49 -24.33 1.94
CA GLY A 94 1.83 -24.89 1.88
C GLY A 94 1.76 -26.41 1.70
N SER A 95 2.45 -27.16 2.56
CA SER A 95 2.21 -28.60 2.67
C SER A 95 0.86 -28.95 3.30
N ASP A 96 0.28 -27.98 4.01
CA ASP A 96 -1.06 -27.99 4.57
C ASP A 96 -1.59 -26.54 4.50
N LEU A 97 -2.82 -26.31 4.92
CA LEU A 97 -3.41 -24.98 5.06
C LEU A 97 -3.08 -24.41 6.45
N TYR A 98 -2.16 -23.44 6.50
CA TYR A 98 -1.72 -22.84 7.76
C TYR A 98 -2.50 -21.58 8.08
N THR A 99 -2.86 -21.40 9.35
CA THR A 99 -3.46 -20.16 9.86
C THR A 99 -2.37 -19.26 10.42
N VAL A 100 -2.36 -18.02 9.96
CA VAL A 100 -1.43 -16.97 10.40
C VAL A 100 -2.23 -15.87 11.08
N THR A 101 -1.77 -15.47 12.26
CA THR A 101 -2.29 -14.30 12.98
C THR A 101 -1.13 -13.35 13.26
N ILE A 102 -1.30 -12.09 12.90
CA ILE A 102 -0.35 -11.02 13.22
C ILE A 102 -1.10 -9.97 14.02
N SER A 103 -0.67 -9.70 15.25
CA SER A 103 -1.24 -8.63 16.07
C SER A 103 -0.32 -7.44 16.04
N ILE A 104 -0.89 -6.24 15.83
CA ILE A 104 -0.14 -4.99 15.75
C ILE A 104 -0.71 -4.02 16.77
N ALA A 105 0.16 -3.43 17.58
CA ALA A 105 -0.27 -2.45 18.58
C ALA A 105 -0.88 -1.21 17.89
N PRO A 106 -2.03 -0.72 18.38
CA PRO A 106 -2.60 0.53 17.90
C PRO A 106 -1.64 1.69 18.19
N VAL A 107 -1.75 2.76 17.41
CA VAL A 107 -0.98 3.99 17.68
C VAL A 107 -1.48 4.63 18.97
N THR A 108 -0.56 5.02 19.84
CA THR A 108 -0.89 5.77 21.07
C THR A 108 -1.45 7.15 20.72
N ALA A 109 -2.42 7.65 21.49
CA ALA A 109 -3.03 8.97 21.25
C ALA A 109 -2.01 10.12 21.13
N GLY A 110 -0.96 10.13 21.97
CA GLY A 110 0.10 11.15 21.89
C GLY A 110 0.88 11.11 20.58
N ARG A 111 1.28 9.91 20.12
CA ARG A 111 1.92 9.72 18.81
C ARG A 111 1.00 10.15 17.66
N TRP A 112 -0.29 9.80 17.72
CA TRP A 112 -1.25 10.18 16.69
C TRP A 112 -1.41 11.70 16.61
N LYS A 113 -1.60 12.36 17.76
CA LYS A 113 -1.68 13.82 17.85
C LYS A 113 -0.44 14.52 17.28
N ALA A 114 0.76 13.98 17.54
CA ALA A 114 1.99 14.52 16.99
C ALA A 114 2.06 14.37 15.45
N ILE A 115 1.64 13.24 14.90
CA ILE A 115 1.56 13.04 13.44
C ILE A 115 0.55 14.04 12.83
N CYS A 116 -0.63 14.19 13.44
CA CYS A 116 -1.63 15.15 12.97
C CYS A 116 -1.15 16.60 13.02
N GLY A 117 -0.45 17.01 14.09
CA GLY A 117 0.13 18.34 14.20
C GLY A 117 1.17 18.60 13.12
N ASP A 118 2.11 17.67 12.92
CA ASP A 118 3.17 17.82 11.92
C ASP A 118 2.65 17.81 10.47
N CYS A 119 1.46 17.27 10.23
CA CYS A 119 0.79 17.26 8.92
C CYS A 119 -0.29 18.33 8.77
N ALA A 120 -0.54 19.13 9.80
CA ALA A 120 -1.55 20.20 9.77
C ALA A 120 -1.23 21.19 8.64
N GLY A 121 -2.24 21.51 7.81
CA GLY A 121 -2.15 22.49 6.73
C GLY A 121 -1.44 21.97 5.48
N THR A 122 -1.04 20.69 5.46
CA THR A 122 -0.30 20.08 4.33
C THR A 122 -1.09 19.03 3.56
N ILE A 123 -2.22 18.59 4.12
CA ILE A 123 -3.07 17.54 3.53
C ILE A 123 -4.45 18.13 3.28
N ASP A 124 -4.74 18.42 2.01
CA ASP A 124 -6.01 19.03 1.59
C ASP A 124 -7.02 17.97 1.10
N SER A 125 -6.56 16.74 0.85
CA SER A 125 -7.38 15.67 0.27
C SER A 125 -7.03 14.30 0.83
N LEU A 126 -8.02 13.64 1.43
CA LEU A 126 -7.91 12.23 1.84
C LEU A 126 -7.65 11.32 0.62
N VAL A 127 -8.20 11.66 -0.54
CA VAL A 127 -8.00 10.86 -1.77
C VAL A 127 -6.54 10.91 -2.21
N GLU A 128 -5.89 12.08 -2.15
CA GLU A 128 -4.47 12.22 -2.49
C GLU A 128 -3.55 11.54 -1.47
N LEU A 129 -3.89 11.63 -0.18
CA LEU A 129 -3.22 10.88 0.89
C LEU A 129 -3.25 9.37 0.62
N LEU A 130 -4.44 8.83 0.36
CA LEU A 130 -4.62 7.41 0.10
C LEU A 130 -3.93 6.98 -1.21
N GLN A 131 -3.93 7.82 -2.25
CA GLN A 131 -3.16 7.57 -3.47
C GLN A 131 -1.63 7.69 -3.28
N GLY A 132 -1.18 8.21 -2.13
CA GLY A 132 0.24 8.47 -1.85
C GLY A 132 0.82 9.57 -2.74
N ARG A 133 0.01 10.57 -3.12
CA ARG A 133 0.34 11.67 -4.03
C ARG A 133 0.64 13.00 -3.29
N LEU A 134 0.91 12.94 -2.00
CA LEU A 134 1.26 14.12 -1.22
C LEU A 134 2.75 14.46 -1.31
N ALA A 135 3.10 15.66 -0.83
CA ALA A 135 4.48 16.09 -0.69
C ALA A 135 5.31 15.06 0.09
N LYS A 136 6.54 14.82 -0.37
CA LYS A 136 7.43 13.80 0.18
C LYS A 136 7.60 13.91 1.71
N GLY A 137 7.71 15.13 2.24
CA GLY A 137 7.86 15.36 3.68
C GLY A 137 6.70 14.81 4.53
N VAL A 138 5.46 14.93 4.04
CA VAL A 138 4.27 14.39 4.70
C VAL A 138 4.30 12.87 4.70
N MET A 139 4.58 12.29 3.54
CA MET A 139 4.61 10.83 3.39
C MET A 139 5.75 10.20 4.21
N ASP A 140 6.91 10.85 4.27
CA ASP A 140 8.04 10.45 5.09
C ASP A 140 7.72 10.55 6.59
N ARG A 141 6.97 11.60 7.01
CA ARG A 141 6.53 11.76 8.41
C ARG A 141 5.55 10.67 8.83
N VAL A 142 4.53 10.41 8.02
CA VAL A 142 3.52 9.38 8.33
C VAL A 142 4.14 7.98 8.31
N CYS A 143 5.15 7.73 7.47
CA CYS A 143 5.84 6.44 7.38
C CYS A 143 7.08 6.34 8.26
N ARG A 144 7.36 7.34 9.11
CA ARG A 144 8.59 7.40 9.90
C ARG A 144 8.68 6.22 10.87
N GLU A 145 9.89 5.69 11.01
CA GLU A 145 10.17 4.57 11.88
C GLU A 145 10.06 4.98 13.35
N GLY A 146 9.44 4.13 14.17
CA GLY A 146 9.31 4.31 15.61
C GLY A 146 8.18 5.24 16.04
N ASP A 147 7.99 6.37 15.35
CA ASP A 147 7.01 7.38 15.75
C ASP A 147 6.03 7.81 14.65
N GLY A 148 6.07 7.16 13.49
CA GLY A 148 5.03 7.21 12.47
C GLY A 148 3.96 6.14 12.64
N LEU A 149 3.24 5.90 11.54
CA LEU A 149 2.13 4.96 11.42
C LEU A 149 2.59 3.53 11.14
N PHE A 150 3.83 3.29 10.72
CA PHE A 150 4.34 1.93 10.57
C PHE A 150 4.79 1.34 11.91
N PRO A 151 4.53 0.06 12.15
CA PRO A 151 4.82 -0.55 13.44
C PRO A 151 6.32 -0.73 13.62
N ALA A 152 6.81 -0.61 14.85
CA ALA A 152 8.14 -1.10 15.21
C ALA A 152 8.09 -2.62 15.47
N PRO A 153 9.22 -3.36 15.40
CA PRO A 153 9.23 -4.81 15.65
C PRO A 153 8.57 -5.22 16.98
N LYS A 154 8.83 -4.44 18.05
CA LYS A 154 8.23 -4.64 19.38
C LYS A 154 6.70 -4.47 19.43
N GLU A 155 6.12 -3.80 18.44
CA GLU A 155 4.68 -3.58 18.32
C GLU A 155 3.99 -4.71 17.54
N ILE A 156 4.75 -5.68 17.03
CA ILE A 156 4.26 -6.78 16.19
C ILE A 156 4.39 -8.10 16.95
N LYS A 157 3.28 -8.85 17.05
CA LYS A 157 3.27 -10.23 17.55
C LYS A 157 2.87 -11.17 16.42
N LEU A 158 3.68 -12.20 16.20
CA LEU A 158 3.55 -13.13 15.08
C LEU A 158 3.12 -14.51 15.59
N SER A 159 2.19 -15.14 14.91
CA SER A 159 1.74 -16.51 15.21
C SER A 159 1.39 -17.24 13.93
N CYS A 160 1.85 -18.48 13.80
CA CYS A 160 1.53 -19.36 12.67
C CYS A 160 1.33 -20.80 13.15
N SER A 161 0.30 -21.47 12.64
CA SER A 161 0.02 -22.88 12.96
C SER A 161 0.98 -23.89 12.32
N CYS A 162 2.13 -23.45 11.81
CA CYS A 162 3.08 -24.33 11.14
C CYS A 162 4.08 -24.92 12.14
N PRO A 163 4.67 -26.09 11.87
CA PRO A 163 5.63 -26.73 12.78
C PRO A 163 7.01 -26.04 12.82
N ASP A 164 7.12 -24.82 12.28
CA ASP A 164 8.35 -24.02 12.34
C ASP A 164 8.37 -23.32 13.69
N TRP A 165 9.45 -23.54 14.46
CA TRP A 165 9.63 -22.96 15.80
C TRP A 165 10.10 -21.50 15.76
N ALA A 166 10.43 -20.97 14.58
CA ALA A 166 10.78 -19.57 14.43
C ALA A 166 9.54 -18.67 14.46
N ASP A 167 9.60 -17.57 15.22
CA ASP A 167 8.56 -16.54 15.25
C ASP A 167 8.23 -16.01 13.83
N MET A 168 9.26 -15.88 13.00
CA MET A 168 9.17 -15.48 11.60
C MET A 168 9.37 -16.67 10.65
N CYS A 169 8.33 -17.45 10.45
CA CYS A 169 8.33 -18.49 9.41
C CYS A 169 8.07 -17.91 8.01
N LYS A 170 8.29 -18.72 6.97
CA LYS A 170 8.01 -18.32 5.57
C LYS A 170 6.55 -17.93 5.31
N HIS A 171 5.59 -18.46 6.08
CA HIS A 171 4.17 -18.15 5.92
C HIS A 171 3.85 -16.76 6.49
N VAL A 172 4.38 -16.45 7.68
CA VAL A 172 4.28 -15.11 8.28
C VAL A 172 4.90 -14.07 7.34
N ALA A 173 6.10 -14.33 6.83
CA ALA A 173 6.75 -13.46 5.85
C ALA A 173 5.88 -13.27 4.58
N ALA A 174 5.24 -14.33 4.09
CA ALA A 174 4.33 -14.23 2.94
C ALA A 174 3.11 -13.33 3.23
N VAL A 175 2.56 -13.41 4.44
CA VAL A 175 1.43 -12.55 4.88
C VAL A 175 1.89 -11.10 5.02
N LEU A 176 3.07 -10.85 5.61
CA LEU A 176 3.63 -9.51 5.74
C LEU A 176 3.84 -8.82 4.38
N TYR A 177 4.36 -9.54 3.38
CA TYR A 177 4.42 -9.03 2.00
C TYR A 177 3.03 -8.91 1.36
N GLY A 178 2.11 -9.82 1.68
CA GLY A 178 0.72 -9.78 1.21
C GLY A 178 -0.05 -8.56 1.73
N ILE A 179 0.27 -8.05 2.93
CA ILE A 179 -0.25 -6.79 3.43
C ILE A 179 0.19 -5.64 2.51
N GLY A 180 1.46 -5.59 2.11
CA GLY A 180 1.95 -4.58 1.16
C GLY A 180 1.17 -4.59 -0.16
N ALA A 181 0.93 -5.78 -0.73
CA ALA A 181 0.10 -5.92 -1.93
C ALA A 181 -1.35 -5.48 -1.69
N ARG A 182 -1.91 -5.72 -0.49
CA ARG A 182 -3.28 -5.27 -0.14
C ARG A 182 -3.35 -3.76 0.05
N LEU A 183 -2.30 -3.13 0.58
CA LEU A 183 -2.23 -1.68 0.77
C LEU A 183 -2.13 -0.92 -0.57
N ASP A 184 -1.63 -1.54 -1.63
CA ASP A 184 -1.71 -0.97 -2.99
C ASP A 184 -3.16 -0.78 -3.45
N GLU A 185 -4.04 -1.70 -3.09
CA GLU A 185 -5.46 -1.65 -3.47
C GLU A 185 -6.29 -0.84 -2.47
N LYS A 186 -5.97 -0.97 -1.18
CA LYS A 186 -6.77 -0.45 -0.06
C LYS A 186 -5.87 0.16 1.03
N PRO A 187 -5.29 1.34 0.79
CA PRO A 187 -4.37 2.01 1.72
C PRO A 187 -5.03 2.40 3.05
N ALA A 188 -6.35 2.66 3.06
CA ALA A 188 -7.11 2.96 4.27
C ALA A 188 -7.01 1.86 5.35
N LEU A 189 -6.75 0.61 4.95
CA LEU A 189 -6.57 -0.51 5.89
C LEU A 189 -5.39 -0.32 6.84
N LEU A 190 -4.39 0.50 6.48
CA LEU A 190 -3.29 0.81 7.40
C LEU A 190 -3.78 1.62 8.60
N PHE A 191 -4.62 2.62 8.37
CA PHE A 191 -5.21 3.45 9.43
C PHE A 191 -6.13 2.62 10.32
N GLU A 192 -6.98 1.79 9.70
CA GLU A 192 -7.83 0.83 10.42
C GLU A 192 -6.99 -0.10 11.30
N LEU A 193 -5.95 -0.72 10.72
CA LEU A 193 -5.03 -1.62 11.43
C LEU A 193 -4.36 -0.93 12.62
N ARG A 194 -3.95 0.32 12.47
CA ARG A 194 -3.35 1.13 13.54
C ARG A 194 -4.37 1.77 14.49
N GLY A 195 -5.66 1.63 14.20
CA GLY A 195 -6.75 2.09 15.06
C GLY A 195 -6.95 3.59 15.09
N VAL A 196 -6.61 4.28 14.00
CA VAL A 196 -6.71 5.75 13.85
C VAL A 196 -7.61 6.10 12.66
N ASP A 197 -8.20 7.30 12.67
CA ASP A 197 -9.01 7.79 11.55
C ASP A 197 -8.16 8.70 10.64
N ALA A 198 -8.06 8.35 9.36
CA ALA A 198 -7.33 9.15 8.38
C ALA A 198 -7.89 10.58 8.24
N ASN A 199 -9.17 10.80 8.56
CA ASN A 199 -9.78 12.13 8.52
C ASN A 199 -9.20 13.10 9.56
N ASP A 200 -8.62 12.60 10.66
CA ASP A 200 -7.99 13.45 11.68
C ASP A 200 -6.78 14.22 11.12
N LEU A 201 -6.15 13.70 10.06
CA LEU A 201 -5.08 14.38 9.34
C LEU A 201 -5.56 15.60 8.56
N LEU A 202 -6.83 15.61 8.13
CA LEU A 202 -7.46 16.75 7.47
C LEU A 202 -7.97 17.76 8.51
N ALA A 203 -8.60 17.28 9.59
CA ALA A 203 -9.27 18.13 10.56
C ALA A 203 -8.31 19.08 11.31
N ASN A 204 -7.07 18.64 11.55
CA ASN A 204 -6.06 19.48 12.21
C ASN A 204 -5.43 20.51 11.28
N ALA A 205 -5.65 20.43 9.96
CA ALA A 205 -5.18 21.44 9.02
C ALA A 205 -5.82 22.82 9.20
N GLY A 206 -6.96 22.89 9.89
CA GLY A 206 -7.65 24.14 10.21
C GLY A 206 -7.45 24.65 11.65
N GLN A 207 -6.74 23.92 12.53
CA GLN A 207 -6.69 24.24 13.96
C GLN A 207 -5.43 24.99 14.42
N GLU A 208 -4.43 25.17 13.56
CA GLU A 208 -3.25 25.99 13.87
C GLU A 208 -3.28 27.36 13.18
N PHE A 209 -4.39 28.07 13.33
CA PHE A 209 -4.26 29.50 13.61
C PHE A 209 -4.39 29.65 15.12
N PRO A 210 -3.30 29.92 15.85
CA PRO A 210 -3.46 30.60 17.13
C PRO A 210 -4.01 31.98 16.76
N LEU A 211 -5.34 32.09 16.69
CA LEU A 211 -6.02 33.33 17.01
C LEU A 211 -5.55 33.63 18.42
N LYS A 212 -4.46 34.39 18.51
CA LYS A 212 -4.02 35.04 19.74
C LYS A 212 -5.30 35.63 20.31
N LYS A 213 -5.74 35.07 21.42
CA LYS A 213 -6.83 35.61 22.22
C LYS A 213 -6.31 36.89 22.84
N ALA A 214 -6.26 37.92 22.00
CA ALA A 214 -5.94 39.29 22.28
C ALA A 214 -6.67 40.06 21.19
N VAL A 215 -7.95 40.37 21.42
CA VAL A 215 -8.36 41.70 21.82
C VAL A 215 -9.65 41.58 22.64
N ALA A 216 -9.71 42.46 23.63
CA ALA A 216 -10.70 42.62 24.67
C ALA A 216 -12.15 42.66 24.19
N ALA A 217 -13.03 42.32 25.14
CA ALA A 217 -14.38 42.81 25.17
C ALA A 217 -14.38 44.35 25.11
N THR A 218 -14.69 44.90 23.95
CA THR A 218 -15.40 46.17 23.80
C THR A 218 -16.13 46.09 22.46
N THR A 219 -17.41 45.80 22.53
CA THR A 219 -18.35 46.00 21.44
C THR A 219 -18.40 47.49 21.14
N LYS A 220 -17.62 47.95 20.17
CA LYS A 220 -17.92 49.16 19.41
C LYS A 220 -18.07 48.74 17.97
N VAL A 221 -19.29 48.92 17.46
CA VAL A 221 -19.62 48.83 16.04
C VAL A 221 -18.71 49.83 15.31
N LEU A 222 -17.91 49.34 14.36
CA LEU A 222 -17.10 50.18 13.50
C LEU A 222 -18.02 50.81 12.46
N ASP A 223 -17.86 52.12 12.28
CA ASP A 223 -18.51 52.91 11.24
C ASP A 223 -17.91 52.57 9.87
N ASP A 224 -18.70 52.71 8.79
CA ASP A 224 -18.33 52.29 7.43
C ASP A 224 -17.06 52.98 6.90
N SER A 225 -16.66 54.11 7.51
CA SER A 225 -15.41 54.80 7.16
C SER A 225 -14.14 54.07 7.61
N ASP A 226 -14.21 53.22 8.64
CA ASP A 226 -13.03 52.56 9.23
C ASP A 226 -12.60 51.30 8.47
N VAL A 227 -13.49 50.69 7.68
CA VAL A 227 -13.14 49.54 6.83
C VAL A 227 -12.32 49.94 5.61
N ALA A 228 -12.52 51.15 5.06
CA ALA A 228 -11.75 51.64 3.91
C ALA A 228 -10.26 51.85 4.27
N SER A 229 -9.99 52.36 5.48
CA SER A 229 -8.64 52.59 5.97
C SER A 229 -7.87 51.29 6.27
N LEU A 230 -8.58 50.19 6.57
CA LEU A 230 -7.96 48.90 6.88
C LEU A 230 -7.44 48.16 5.64
N PHE A 231 -8.02 48.43 4.46
CA PHE A 231 -7.68 47.76 3.20
C PHE A 231 -6.85 48.61 2.23
N GLY A 232 -6.49 49.84 2.59
CA GLY A 232 -5.59 50.67 1.78
C GLY A 232 -6.09 50.91 0.35
N LEU A 233 -7.42 51.02 0.17
CA LEU A 233 -8.03 51.37 -1.10
C LEU A 233 -8.55 52.81 -1.00
N GLU A 234 -7.81 53.75 -1.58
CA GLU A 234 -8.33 55.08 -1.89
C GLU A 234 -9.45 54.93 -2.94
N MET A 235 -10.70 54.99 -2.51
CA MET A 235 -11.82 55.24 -3.42
C MET A 235 -11.92 56.75 -3.63
N ALA A 236 -11.47 57.21 -4.80
CA ALA A 236 -11.78 58.54 -5.28
C ALA A 236 -13.27 58.60 -5.64
N GLU A 237 -14.06 59.33 -4.86
CA GLU A 237 -15.36 59.82 -5.32
C GLU A 237 -15.12 60.96 -6.32
N VAL A 238 -15.41 60.70 -7.59
CA VAL A 238 -15.64 61.75 -8.58
C VAL A 238 -17.07 61.62 -9.10
N SER A 239 -17.77 62.72 -8.88
CA SER A 239 -19.10 63.07 -9.32
C SER A 239 -19.33 62.83 -10.82
N SER A 240 -20.58 62.52 -11.11
CA SER A 240 -21.26 62.50 -12.41
C SER A 240 -20.80 63.57 -13.42
N ASP A 241 -20.43 63.12 -14.62
CA ASP A 241 -20.93 63.67 -15.89
C ASP A 241 -20.70 62.66 -17.05
N VAL A 242 -21.75 62.46 -17.86
CA VAL A 242 -21.85 61.59 -19.06
C VAL A 242 -21.74 62.53 -20.30
N PRO A 243 -21.14 62.22 -21.48
CA PRO A 243 -21.41 61.07 -22.39
C PRO A 243 -20.16 60.52 -23.13
N THR A 244 -20.10 59.42 -23.88
CA THR A 244 -20.92 58.94 -25.01
C THR A 244 -20.41 57.53 -25.38
N SER A 245 -21.29 56.63 -25.84
CA SER A 245 -20.92 55.30 -26.36
C SER A 245 -21.52 55.08 -27.74
N PRO A 246 -20.80 54.50 -28.72
CA PRO A 246 -21.43 53.81 -29.83
C PRO A 246 -21.35 52.28 -29.65
N GLU A 247 -22.54 51.70 -29.46
CA GLU A 247 -23.11 50.61 -30.26
C GLU A 247 -22.26 49.38 -30.60
N ARG A 248 -22.63 48.20 -30.07
CA ARG A 248 -22.81 46.98 -30.90
C ARG A 248 -23.67 45.87 -30.24
N SER A 249 -24.87 45.71 -30.80
CA SER A 249 -25.66 44.50 -31.11
C SER A 249 -25.69 43.24 -30.21
N GLN A 250 -26.93 42.79 -30.00
CA GLN A 250 -27.49 41.64 -29.27
C GLN A 250 -26.92 40.23 -29.59
N PRO A 251 -27.06 39.25 -28.68
CA PRO A 251 -26.81 37.84 -28.95
C PRO A 251 -28.05 37.10 -29.48
N ARG A 252 -27.90 36.34 -30.58
CA ARG A 252 -28.87 35.33 -31.04
C ARG A 252 -28.43 33.91 -30.66
N LYS A 253 -29.40 33.14 -30.16
CA LYS A 253 -29.34 31.68 -29.89
C LYS A 253 -29.11 30.88 -31.17
N ILE A 254 -28.26 29.86 -31.11
CA ILE A 254 -28.33 28.69 -32.01
C ILE A 254 -28.03 27.40 -31.24
N SER A 255 -28.98 26.48 -31.32
CA SER A 255 -28.92 25.08 -30.91
C SER A 255 -28.06 24.23 -31.86
N SER A 256 -27.27 23.29 -31.33
CA SER A 256 -26.66 22.24 -32.14
C SER A 256 -26.93 20.86 -31.53
N GLY A 257 -27.62 20.03 -32.31
CA GLY A 257 -27.90 18.62 -32.02
C GLY A 257 -26.70 17.69 -32.22
N PRO A 258 -26.86 16.39 -31.93
CA PRO A 258 -25.76 15.44 -31.83
C PRO A 258 -25.37 14.87 -33.20
N LYS A 259 -24.05 14.72 -33.44
CA LYS A 259 -23.52 13.95 -34.56
C LYS A 259 -22.78 12.71 -34.05
N THR A 260 -23.35 11.57 -34.42
CA THR A 260 -22.77 10.22 -34.42
C THR A 260 -21.62 10.11 -35.42
N TYR A 261 -20.56 9.38 -35.06
CA TYR A 261 -19.63 8.80 -36.03
C TYR A 261 -19.39 7.33 -35.71
N ALA A 262 -19.67 6.48 -36.70
CA ALA A 262 -19.41 5.05 -36.71
C ALA A 262 -18.16 4.73 -37.55
N GLY A 263 -17.28 3.90 -37.00
CA GLY A 263 -16.73 2.74 -37.72
C GLY A 263 -15.35 2.85 -38.41
N LYS A 264 -14.63 1.71 -38.26
CA LYS A 264 -13.47 1.17 -39.02
C LYS A 264 -12.09 1.48 -38.39
N GLY A 265 -11.19 0.52 -38.16
CA GLY A 265 -11.16 -0.90 -38.51
C GLY A 265 -10.10 -1.67 -37.72
N ALA A 266 -10.27 -2.98 -37.69
CA ALA A 266 -9.40 -3.93 -37.02
C ALA A 266 -8.06 -4.11 -37.77
N VAL A 267 -6.96 -4.18 -37.02
CA VAL A 267 -5.64 -4.60 -37.54
C VAL A 267 -5.20 -5.86 -36.80
N ALA A 268 -5.12 -6.95 -37.58
CA ALA A 268 -4.69 -8.27 -37.14
C ALA A 268 -3.17 -8.30 -36.90
N TYR A 269 -2.75 -8.71 -35.70
CA TYR A 269 -1.33 -8.93 -35.40
C TYR A 269 -0.93 -10.37 -35.73
N LYS A 270 -0.07 -10.53 -36.75
CA LYS A 270 0.44 -11.82 -37.23
C LYS A 270 1.42 -12.41 -36.22
N ARG A 271 1.13 -13.63 -35.79
CA ARG A 271 1.90 -14.46 -34.85
C ARG A 271 3.23 -14.88 -35.48
N ARG A 272 4.37 -14.34 -34.98
CA ARG A 272 5.72 -14.83 -35.31
C ARG A 272 6.09 -15.98 -34.38
N GLN A 273 6.31 -17.16 -34.97
CA GLN A 273 6.83 -18.35 -34.31
C GLN A 273 8.31 -18.12 -33.94
N SER A 274 8.64 -18.20 -32.65
CA SER A 274 10.03 -18.27 -32.20
C SER A 274 10.48 -19.74 -32.17
N LYS A 275 11.57 -20.00 -32.90
CA LYS A 275 12.25 -21.30 -32.97
C LYS A 275 12.73 -21.74 -31.60
N THR A 276 12.50 -23.01 -31.30
CA THR A 276 13.01 -23.75 -30.15
C THR A 276 14.54 -23.79 -30.12
N TYR A 277 15.14 -23.30 -29.03
CA TYR A 277 16.56 -23.46 -28.73
C TYR A 277 16.76 -24.72 -27.87
N LYS A 278 17.48 -25.72 -28.39
CA LYS A 278 17.94 -26.91 -27.65
C LYS A 278 19.27 -26.56 -26.96
N PRO A 279 19.44 -26.78 -25.64
CA PRO A 279 20.76 -26.74 -25.04
C PRO A 279 21.53 -28.04 -25.28
N ALA A 280 22.81 -27.90 -25.61
CA ALA A 280 23.76 -28.97 -25.87
C ALA A 280 24.08 -29.78 -24.60
N ARG A 281 24.22 -31.10 -24.79
CA ARG A 281 24.79 -32.06 -23.82
C ARG A 281 26.26 -31.73 -23.61
N ASN A 282 26.69 -31.57 -22.36
CA ASN A 282 28.10 -31.54 -22.00
C ASN A 282 28.50 -32.94 -21.47
N PRO A 283 29.49 -33.63 -22.07
CA PRO A 283 29.98 -34.92 -21.57
C PRO A 283 31.19 -34.74 -20.64
N GLY A 284 31.25 -35.54 -19.58
CA GLY A 284 32.50 -35.88 -18.90
C GLY A 284 32.80 -35.11 -17.62
N ASN A 285 32.53 -35.73 -16.48
CA ASN A 285 33.45 -35.59 -15.35
C ASN A 285 33.76 -36.99 -14.82
N THR A 286 34.96 -37.46 -15.16
CA THR A 286 35.52 -38.76 -14.86
C THR A 286 36.00 -38.80 -13.41
N THR A 287 35.51 -39.82 -12.70
CA THR A 287 35.85 -40.21 -11.34
C THR A 287 37.34 -40.52 -11.22
N ARG A 288 38.12 -39.73 -10.46
CA ARG A 288 39.46 -40.12 -10.00
C ARG A 288 39.36 -40.68 -8.58
N ARG A 289 39.24 -42.01 -8.47
CA ARG A 289 39.47 -42.77 -7.22
C ARG A 289 40.97 -42.73 -6.92
N ASN A 290 41.36 -42.13 -5.81
CA ASN A 290 42.71 -42.25 -5.27
C ASN A 290 42.70 -43.32 -4.18
N ASN A 291 43.49 -44.37 -4.40
CA ASN A 291 43.58 -45.56 -3.56
C ASN A 291 44.86 -45.46 -2.73
N GLN A 292 44.73 -45.33 -1.41
CA GLN A 292 45.85 -45.52 -0.47
C GLN A 292 45.37 -46.42 0.67
N ARG A 293 45.81 -47.66 0.66
CA ARG A 293 45.97 -48.50 1.86
C ARG A 293 47.32 -49.18 1.80
N LYS A 294 48.18 -48.81 2.76
CA LYS A 294 49.42 -49.49 3.16
C LYS A 294 49.08 -50.72 4.01
N ARG A 295 49.87 -51.79 3.86
CA ARG A 295 50.41 -52.73 4.90
C ARG A 295 50.93 -53.97 4.15
N SER A 296 52.24 -54.24 4.13
CA SER A 296 53.08 -54.81 5.21
C SER A 296 52.88 -56.32 5.36
N ILE A 297 54.03 -57.01 5.20
CA ILE A 297 54.34 -58.44 5.36
C ILE A 297 53.99 -59.29 4.15
#